data_AF-A0A2K9H7U7-F1
#
_entry.id   AF-A0A2K9H7U7-F1
#
_cell.length_a   1.000
_cell.length_b   1.000
_cell.length_c   1.000
_cell.angle_alpha   90.00
_cell.angle_beta   90.00
_cell.angle_gamma   90.00
#
_symmetry.space_group_name_H-M   'P 1'
#
loop_
_entity.id
_entity.type
_entity.pdbx_description
1 polymer ?
#
loop_
_entity_poly.entity_id
_entity_poly.type
_entity_poly.pdbx_seq_one_letter_code
_entity_poly.pdbx_strand_id
1 'polypeptide(L)'
;MGFTFKQFHIVDNHTAMKVGTDGVLLGAWAQGGKKILDIGTGTGLIALMMAQRFPLADIDAIEIDKGAFEDAQLNVSQSPFNDRINIINCCLQDYQLCHETCTEGVYDAIVCNPPYFINSLKNPLQSRTTARHADSLSPQELIYHAKRLLKTKGTLSIIIPYDNKDILEAEAIFNGLSVLKLVNIKTKSSKPAKRCLIEFGKDATKQCETEEQVLTTDKGTRTEWYQNITQEFYIK
;
A
#
# COMPACT_ATOMS: atom_id res chain seq x y z
N MET A 1 -14.01 8.44 16.18
CA MET A 1 -14.72 9.26 15.17
C MET A 1 -14.29 8.69 13.83
N GLY A 2 -15.20 8.10 13.06
CA GLY A 2 -14.85 7.37 11.84
C GLY A 2 -14.92 8.22 10.58
N PHE A 3 -14.51 7.64 9.45
CA PHE A 3 -14.61 8.25 8.12
C PHE A 3 -15.56 7.43 7.24
N THR A 4 -16.54 8.08 6.60
CA THR A 4 -17.53 7.41 5.76
C THR A 4 -17.23 7.63 4.28
N PHE A 5 -17.04 6.54 3.55
CA PHE A 5 -17.03 6.50 2.09
C PHE A 5 -18.42 6.11 1.57
N LYS A 6 -18.65 6.21 0.26
CA LYS A 6 -19.94 5.91 -0.36
C LYS A 6 -20.48 4.52 -0.02
N GLN A 7 -19.62 3.50 0.09
CA GLN A 7 -20.05 2.10 0.27
C GLN A 7 -19.62 1.47 1.60
N PHE A 8 -18.73 2.11 2.36
CA PHE A 8 -18.22 1.55 3.61
C PHE A 8 -17.80 2.65 4.59
N HIS A 9 -17.67 2.28 5.86
CA HIS A 9 -17.26 3.16 6.94
C HIS A 9 -15.97 2.64 7.58
N ILE A 10 -15.10 3.55 8.01
CA ILE A 10 -13.86 3.24 8.69
C ILE A 10 -13.92 3.75 10.12
N VAL A 11 -13.79 2.83 11.05
CA VAL A 11 -13.50 3.05 12.48
C VAL A 11 -12.00 2.85 12.69
N ASP A 12 -11.38 3.71 13.50
CA ASP A 12 -9.93 3.74 13.69
C ASP A 12 -9.53 3.85 15.17
N ASN A 13 -10.29 3.22 16.06
CA ASN A 13 -10.21 3.44 17.51
C ASN A 13 -8.85 3.05 18.12
N HIS A 14 -8.20 2.02 17.58
CA HIS A 14 -7.02 1.41 18.16
C HIS A 14 -5.76 1.63 17.30
N THR A 15 -5.91 1.94 16.01
CA THR A 15 -4.76 2.22 15.13
C THR A 15 -4.09 3.56 15.43
N ALA A 16 -2.76 3.60 15.28
CA ALA A 16 -1.99 4.83 15.29
C ALA A 16 -2.16 5.65 14.00
N MET A 17 -2.45 5.01 12.85
CA MET A 17 -2.55 5.67 11.56
C MET A 17 -4.01 5.83 11.13
N LYS A 18 -4.51 7.07 11.25
CA LYS A 18 -5.85 7.48 10.83
C LYS A 18 -5.99 7.50 9.30
N VAL A 19 -7.23 7.55 8.80
CA VAL A 19 -7.53 7.70 7.36
C VAL A 19 -6.80 8.92 6.81
N GLY A 20 -5.82 8.67 5.93
CA GLY A 20 -4.95 9.67 5.35
C GLY A 20 -5.11 9.78 3.84
N THR A 21 -4.59 10.87 3.27
CA THR A 21 -4.56 11.05 1.81
C THR A 21 -3.78 9.92 1.12
N ASP A 22 -2.73 9.41 1.75
CA ASP A 22 -1.86 8.40 1.14
C ASP A 22 -2.59 7.07 0.88
N GLY A 23 -3.33 6.56 1.88
CA GLY A 23 -4.14 5.35 1.72
C GLY A 23 -5.22 5.51 0.65
N VAL A 24 -5.87 6.68 0.59
CA VAL A 24 -6.87 6.97 -0.46
C VAL A 24 -6.23 7.05 -1.84
N LEU A 25 -5.08 7.72 -1.96
CA LEU A 25 -4.37 7.80 -3.24
C LEU A 25 -3.96 6.42 -3.73
N LEU A 26 -3.36 5.60 -2.86
CA LEU A 26 -2.92 4.26 -3.23
C LEU A 26 -4.11 3.37 -3.59
N GLY A 27 -5.15 3.32 -2.75
CA GLY A 27 -6.36 2.52 -3.00
C GLY A 27 -7.14 2.96 -4.24
N ALA A 28 -7.05 4.22 -4.65
CA ALA A 28 -7.66 4.74 -5.88
C ALA A 28 -6.81 4.51 -7.13
N TRP A 29 -5.49 4.46 -6.99
CA TRP A 29 -4.54 4.43 -8.10
C TRP A 29 -4.06 3.02 -8.47
N ALA A 30 -3.82 2.16 -7.47
CA ALA A 30 -3.18 0.86 -7.67
C ALA A 30 -3.92 -0.02 -8.69
N GLN A 31 -3.15 -0.86 -9.40
CA GLN A 31 -3.73 -1.94 -10.21
C GLN A 31 -4.32 -3.02 -9.30
N GLY A 32 -5.35 -3.69 -9.80
CA GLY A 32 -5.99 -4.81 -9.09
C GLY A 32 -5.82 -6.12 -9.84
N GLY A 33 -6.68 -7.06 -9.52
CA GLY A 33 -6.71 -8.38 -10.12
C GLY A 33 -7.68 -9.28 -9.39
N LYS A 34 -7.56 -10.60 -9.56
CA LYS A 34 -8.42 -11.57 -8.88
C LYS A 34 -7.93 -11.89 -7.47
N LYS A 35 -6.62 -11.89 -7.25
CA LYS A 35 -5.98 -12.10 -5.94
C LYS A 35 -5.15 -10.89 -5.58
N ILE A 36 -5.50 -10.22 -4.48
CA ILE A 36 -4.85 -9.00 -4.01
C ILE A 36 -4.31 -9.20 -2.60
N LEU A 37 -3.11 -8.71 -2.33
CA LEU A 37 -2.55 -8.65 -0.98
C LEU A 37 -2.38 -7.19 -0.53
N ASP A 38 -2.91 -6.83 0.63
CA ASP A 38 -2.66 -5.55 1.30
C ASP A 38 -1.69 -5.75 2.48
N ILE A 39 -0.48 -5.20 2.35
CA ILE A 39 0.61 -5.34 3.34
C ILE A 39 0.57 -4.16 4.30
N GLY A 40 0.34 -4.44 5.59
CA GLY A 40 0.19 -3.40 6.61
C GLY A 40 -1.15 -2.69 6.44
N THR A 41 -2.24 -3.47 6.43
CA THR A 41 -3.58 -3.00 6.06
C THR A 41 -4.12 -1.90 6.98
N GLY A 42 -3.56 -1.75 8.18
CA GLY A 42 -3.97 -0.74 9.16
C GLY A 42 -5.43 -0.95 9.52
N THR A 43 -6.30 -0.01 9.13
CA THR A 43 -7.75 -0.06 9.36
C THR A 43 -8.51 -0.90 8.32
N GLY A 44 -7.83 -1.53 7.37
CA GLY A 44 -8.48 -2.18 6.23
C GLY A 44 -8.90 -1.21 5.12
N LEU A 45 -8.51 0.07 5.21
CA LEU A 45 -8.91 1.11 4.24
C LEU A 45 -8.60 0.71 2.80
N ILE A 46 -7.35 0.34 2.52
CA ILE A 46 -6.93 0.02 1.14
C ILE A 46 -7.60 -1.28 0.70
N ALA A 47 -7.60 -2.34 1.53
CA ALA A 47 -8.33 -3.57 1.24
C ALA A 47 -9.81 -3.32 0.87
N LEU A 48 -10.53 -2.49 1.61
CA LEU A 48 -11.92 -2.11 1.32
C LEU A 48 -12.05 -1.32 0.00
N MET A 49 -11.12 -0.40 -0.28
CA MET A 49 -11.10 0.34 -1.54
C MET A 49 -10.85 -0.58 -2.74
N MET A 50 -9.93 -1.54 -2.60
CA MET A 50 -9.64 -2.54 -3.63
C MET A 50 -10.85 -3.46 -3.83
N ALA A 51 -11.53 -3.88 -2.77
CA ALA A 51 -12.75 -4.68 -2.88
C ALA A 51 -13.89 -3.94 -3.60
N GLN A 52 -14.02 -2.63 -3.38
CA GLN A 52 -14.98 -1.79 -4.08
C GLN A 52 -14.65 -1.66 -5.59
N ARG A 53 -13.38 -1.38 -5.92
CA ARG A 53 -12.93 -1.19 -7.32
C ARG A 53 -12.90 -2.49 -8.13
N PHE A 54 -12.65 -3.62 -7.47
CA PHE A 54 -12.49 -4.92 -8.10
C PHE A 54 -13.51 -5.92 -7.51
N PRO A 55 -14.75 -5.97 -8.05
CA PRO A 55 -15.83 -6.78 -7.49
C PRO A 55 -15.58 -8.29 -7.46
N LEU A 56 -14.65 -8.77 -8.29
CA LEU A 56 -14.26 -10.18 -8.38
C LEU A 56 -12.94 -10.48 -7.65
N ALA A 57 -12.36 -9.50 -6.96
CA ALA A 57 -11.14 -9.69 -6.19
C ALA A 57 -11.42 -10.44 -4.90
N ASP A 58 -10.54 -11.37 -4.58
CA ASP A 58 -10.35 -12.00 -3.28
C ASP A 58 -9.07 -11.45 -2.66
N ILE A 59 -9.17 -10.94 -1.45
CA ILE A 59 -8.19 -10.04 -0.84
C ILE A 59 -7.70 -10.63 0.47
N ASP A 60 -6.40 -10.87 0.55
CA ASP A 60 -5.73 -11.07 1.83
C ASP A 60 -5.16 -9.72 2.30
N ALA A 61 -5.29 -9.44 3.58
CA ALA A 61 -4.82 -8.20 4.18
C ALA A 61 -4.12 -8.52 5.50
N ILE A 62 -2.80 -8.29 5.53
CA ILE A 62 -1.95 -8.65 6.66
C ILE A 62 -1.67 -7.42 7.53
N GLU A 63 -1.72 -7.61 8.84
CA GLU A 63 -1.41 -6.58 9.82
C GLU A 63 -0.69 -7.18 11.02
N ILE A 64 0.41 -6.55 11.44
CA ILE A 64 1.21 -7.01 12.57
C ILE A 64 0.67 -6.44 13.88
N ASP A 65 0.19 -5.19 13.87
CA ASP A 65 -0.35 -4.54 15.06
C ASP A 65 -1.73 -5.08 15.41
N LYS A 66 -1.86 -5.64 16.61
CA LYS A 66 -3.11 -6.27 17.05
C LYS A 66 -4.28 -5.28 17.12
N GLY A 67 -4.05 -4.02 17.50
CA GLY A 67 -5.10 -3.01 17.59
C GLY A 67 -5.64 -2.63 16.21
N ALA A 68 -4.74 -2.36 15.26
CA ALA A 68 -5.09 -2.11 13.87
C ALA A 68 -5.79 -3.32 13.23
N PHE A 69 -5.31 -4.53 13.49
CA PHE A 69 -5.97 -5.78 13.08
C PHE A 69 -7.42 -5.86 13.57
N GLU A 70 -7.69 -5.56 14.84
CA GLU A 70 -9.05 -5.54 15.41
C GLU A 70 -9.94 -4.48 14.73
N ASP A 71 -9.40 -3.27 14.48
CA ASP A 71 -10.11 -2.23 13.73
C ASP A 71 -10.42 -2.67 12.29
N ALA A 72 -9.47 -3.32 11.61
CA ALA A 72 -9.65 -3.82 10.25
C ALA A 72 -10.70 -4.93 10.18
N GLN A 73 -10.69 -5.88 11.11
CA GLN A 73 -11.72 -6.92 11.20
C GLN A 73 -13.10 -6.31 11.40
N LEU A 74 -13.22 -5.32 12.30
CA LEU A 74 -14.47 -4.61 12.54
C LEU A 74 -14.97 -3.93 11.25
N ASN A 75 -14.11 -3.15 10.60
CA ASN A 75 -14.47 -2.40 9.39
C ASN A 75 -14.87 -3.32 8.24
N VAL A 76 -14.14 -4.41 8.03
CA VAL A 76 -14.47 -5.41 7.01
C VAL A 76 -15.79 -6.07 7.32
N SER A 77 -16.02 -6.52 8.56
CA SER A 77 -17.28 -7.19 8.97
C SER A 77 -18.52 -6.32 8.78
N GLN A 78 -18.38 -4.99 8.88
CA GLN A 78 -19.46 -4.02 8.69
C GLN A 78 -19.63 -3.58 7.23
N SER A 79 -18.71 -3.97 6.35
CA SER A 79 -18.74 -3.61 4.93
C SER A 79 -19.57 -4.61 4.10
N PRO A 80 -20.06 -4.19 2.92
CA PRO A 80 -20.68 -5.10 1.96
C PRO A 80 -19.68 -6.06 1.27
N PHE A 81 -18.40 -6.04 1.65
CA PHE A 81 -17.32 -6.80 1.01
C PHE A 81 -16.70 -7.86 1.93
N ASN A 82 -17.35 -8.13 3.07
CA ASN A 82 -16.82 -8.99 4.13
C ASN A 82 -16.49 -10.42 3.68
N ASP A 83 -17.15 -10.92 2.63
CA ASP A 83 -17.00 -12.26 2.09
C ASP A 83 -15.74 -12.43 1.22
N ARG A 84 -15.07 -11.33 0.87
CA ARG A 84 -13.93 -11.31 -0.06
C ARG A 84 -12.66 -10.71 0.53
N ILE A 85 -12.68 -10.33 1.81
CA ILE A 85 -11.53 -9.75 2.49
C ILE A 85 -11.20 -10.59 3.72
N ASN A 86 -10.03 -11.23 3.67
CA ASN A 86 -9.49 -12.01 4.75
C ASN A 86 -8.41 -11.20 5.49
N ILE A 87 -8.67 -10.89 6.76
CA ILE A 87 -7.76 -10.13 7.62
C ILE A 87 -6.92 -11.09 8.46
N ILE A 88 -5.60 -10.97 8.38
CA ILE A 88 -4.65 -11.92 8.97
C ILE A 88 -3.69 -11.15 9.89
N ASN A 89 -3.60 -11.55 11.16
CA ASN A 89 -2.64 -10.97 12.09
C ASN A 89 -1.28 -11.65 11.95
N CYS A 90 -0.41 -11.12 11.09
CA CYS A 90 0.94 -11.64 10.91
C CYS A 90 1.88 -10.56 10.34
N CYS A 91 3.19 -10.76 10.51
CA CYS A 91 4.18 -9.99 9.77
C CYS A 91 4.34 -10.53 8.33
N LEU A 92 4.86 -9.71 7.43
CA LEU A 92 5.12 -10.13 6.04
C LEU A 92 6.17 -11.25 5.95
N GLN A 93 7.15 -11.24 6.86
CA GLN A 93 8.23 -12.20 6.92
C GLN A 93 7.72 -13.63 7.18
N ASP A 94 6.73 -13.75 8.06
CA ASP A 94 6.11 -15.03 8.42
C ASP A 94 4.93 -15.40 7.49
N TYR A 95 4.53 -14.49 6.59
CA TYR A 95 3.43 -14.74 5.69
C TYR A 95 3.82 -15.76 4.61
N GLN A 96 3.21 -16.95 4.69
CA GLN A 96 3.43 -18.06 3.79
C GLN A 96 2.13 -18.51 3.15
N LEU A 97 2.22 -18.92 1.89
CA LEU A 97 1.10 -19.51 1.18
C LEU A 97 1.01 -20.98 1.59
N CYS A 98 -0.18 -21.46 1.91
CA CYS A 98 -0.43 -22.83 2.36
C CYS A 98 -0.05 -23.92 1.32
N HIS A 99 0.30 -23.52 0.10
CA HIS A 99 0.71 -24.41 -0.98
C HIS A 99 2.19 -24.18 -1.33
N GLU A 100 3.07 -24.87 -0.61
CA GLU A 100 4.53 -24.90 -0.83
C GLU A 100 4.94 -25.43 -2.22
N THR A 101 3.99 -25.96 -3.01
CA THR A 101 4.24 -26.51 -4.35
C THR A 101 4.11 -25.48 -5.48
N CYS A 102 3.67 -24.25 -5.21
CA CYS A 102 3.59 -23.21 -6.23
C CYS A 102 4.98 -22.65 -6.53
N THR A 103 5.51 -22.93 -7.72
CA THR A 103 6.78 -22.37 -8.21
C THR A 103 6.69 -20.87 -8.49
N GLU A 104 5.49 -20.31 -8.55
CA GLU A 104 5.21 -18.89 -8.75
C GLU A 104 4.35 -18.32 -7.62
N GLY A 105 4.44 -17.00 -7.39
CA GLY A 105 3.55 -16.30 -6.49
C GLY A 105 2.09 -16.32 -6.97
N VAL A 106 1.14 -15.97 -6.09
CA VAL A 106 -0.30 -16.12 -6.34
C VAL A 106 -1.05 -14.79 -6.52
N TYR A 107 -0.45 -13.67 -6.13
CA TYR A 107 -1.10 -12.37 -6.19
C TYR A 107 -0.94 -11.71 -7.55
N ASP A 108 -2.06 -11.25 -8.09
CA ASP A 108 -2.09 -10.40 -9.27
C ASP A 108 -1.67 -8.98 -8.91
N ALA A 109 -2.02 -8.51 -7.70
CA ALA A 109 -1.62 -7.22 -7.19
C ALA A 109 -1.24 -7.29 -5.71
N ILE A 110 -0.23 -6.52 -5.32
CA ILE A 110 0.15 -6.27 -3.93
C ILE A 110 0.14 -4.76 -3.73
N VAL A 111 -0.45 -4.30 -2.63
CA VAL A 111 -0.48 -2.89 -2.24
C VAL A 111 0.18 -2.71 -0.88
N CYS A 112 0.92 -1.62 -0.69
CA CYS A 112 1.52 -1.32 0.61
C CYS A 112 1.65 0.19 0.82
N ASN A 113 1.16 0.67 1.96
CA ASN A 113 1.43 2.01 2.47
C ASN A 113 2.29 1.87 3.73
N PRO A 114 3.61 1.62 3.58
CA PRO A 114 4.46 1.29 4.71
C PRO A 114 4.55 2.49 5.67
N PRO A 115 4.59 2.24 7.00
CA PRO A 115 4.90 3.30 7.95
C PRO A 115 6.28 3.86 7.56
N TYR A 116 6.30 5.15 7.23
CA TYR A 116 7.40 5.82 6.54
C TYR A 116 8.77 5.32 7.00
N PHE A 117 9.61 4.86 6.06
CA PHE A 117 10.98 4.43 6.35
C PHE A 117 11.78 5.65 6.87
N ILE A 118 11.71 5.93 8.17
CA ILE A 118 12.41 7.08 8.75
C ILE A 118 13.89 6.71 8.84
N ASN A 119 14.69 7.42 8.05
CA ASN A 119 16.14 7.63 8.17
C ASN A 119 16.84 6.74 9.21
N SER A 120 17.49 5.69 8.71
CA SER A 120 18.47 4.83 9.37
C SER A 120 19.76 5.56 9.79
N LEU A 121 19.70 6.87 10.07
CA LEU A 121 20.75 7.64 10.74
C LEU A 121 20.61 7.61 12.28
N LYS A 122 19.88 6.63 12.84
CA LYS A 122 20.05 6.29 14.25
C LYS A 122 21.29 5.42 14.38
N ASN A 123 22.34 6.02 14.95
CA ASN A 123 23.63 5.46 15.37
C ASN A 123 23.60 3.92 15.55
N PRO A 124 24.36 3.13 14.76
CA PRO A 124 24.29 1.66 14.74
C PRO A 124 24.65 0.97 16.07
N LEU A 125 25.16 1.73 17.05
CA LEU A 125 25.50 1.23 18.38
C LEU A 125 24.33 1.29 19.39
N GLN A 126 23.26 2.05 19.13
CA GLN A 126 22.10 2.15 20.04
C GLN A 126 20.85 1.43 19.55
N SER A 127 20.75 1.07 18.27
CA SER A 127 19.61 0.32 17.70
C SER A 127 19.74 -1.21 17.81
N ARG A 128 20.90 -1.72 18.26
CA ARG A 128 21.21 -3.16 18.24
C ARG A 128 20.56 -4.00 19.34
N THR A 129 20.00 -3.38 20.37
CA THR A 129 19.64 -4.12 21.61
C THR A 129 18.14 -4.22 21.88
N THR A 130 17.27 -3.53 21.13
CA THR A 130 15.81 -3.58 21.36
C THR A 130 14.99 -3.91 20.10
N ALA A 131 15.55 -3.76 18.90
CA ALA A 131 14.86 -4.04 17.63
C ALA A 131 15.13 -5.47 17.12
N ARG A 132 15.04 -6.47 18.00
CA ARG A 132 15.10 -7.88 17.60
C ARG A 132 13.67 -8.40 17.44
N HIS A 133 13.28 -8.62 16.19
CA HIS A 133 12.17 -9.46 15.72
C HIS A 133 10.75 -8.87 15.58
N ALA A 134 10.47 -7.58 15.84
CA ALA A 134 9.08 -7.08 15.75
C ALA A 134 8.83 -5.74 15.03
N ASP A 135 9.81 -4.83 14.87
CA ASP A 135 9.44 -3.40 14.76
C ASP A 135 9.79 -2.62 13.49
N SER A 136 10.43 -3.20 12.46
CA SER A 136 10.56 -2.46 11.19
C SER A 136 10.68 -3.36 9.97
N LEU A 137 9.70 -3.29 9.08
CA LEU A 137 9.80 -3.82 7.73
C LEU A 137 10.76 -2.94 6.93
N SER A 138 11.95 -3.45 6.58
CA SER A 138 12.89 -2.70 5.73
C SER A 138 12.44 -2.65 4.27
N PRO A 139 12.91 -1.67 3.46
CA PRO A 139 12.64 -1.65 2.02
C PRO A 139 13.08 -2.95 1.32
N GLN A 140 14.24 -3.49 1.71
CA GLN A 140 14.76 -4.75 1.19
C GLN A 140 13.81 -5.92 1.49
N GLU A 141 13.36 -6.08 2.73
CA GLU A 141 12.43 -7.15 3.12
C GLU A 141 11.08 -7.00 2.41
N LEU A 142 10.52 -5.79 2.35
CA LEU A 142 9.27 -5.52 1.65
C LEU A 142 9.35 -6.00 0.20
N ILE A 143 10.38 -5.55 -0.52
CA ILE A 143 10.59 -5.90 -1.93
C ILE A 143 10.81 -7.41 -2.09
N TYR A 144 11.68 -8.01 -1.28
CA TYR A 144 12.02 -9.43 -1.36
C TYR A 144 10.77 -10.32 -1.17
N HIS A 145 10.02 -10.09 -0.09
CA HIS A 145 8.84 -10.89 0.20
C HIS A 145 7.70 -10.60 -0.79
N ALA A 146 7.49 -9.34 -1.20
CA ALA A 146 6.49 -9.02 -2.21
C ALA A 146 6.79 -9.68 -3.55
N LYS A 147 8.04 -9.64 -4.04
CA LYS A 147 8.44 -10.31 -5.30
C LYS A 147 8.12 -11.81 -5.28
N ARG A 148 8.41 -12.48 -4.16
CA ARG A 148 8.13 -13.91 -3.97
C ARG A 148 6.63 -14.21 -4.09
N LEU A 149 5.79 -13.35 -3.53
CA LEU A 149 4.34 -13.50 -3.48
C LEU A 149 3.63 -13.08 -4.79
N LEU A 150 4.27 -12.25 -5.61
CA LEU A 150 3.74 -11.82 -6.91
C LEU A 150 3.74 -12.93 -7.96
N LYS A 151 2.67 -12.99 -8.76
CA LYS A 151 2.66 -13.70 -10.05
C LYS A 151 3.66 -13.10 -11.03
N THR A 152 3.95 -13.83 -12.11
CA THR A 152 4.85 -13.36 -13.19
C THR A 152 4.42 -12.03 -13.81
N LYS A 153 3.11 -11.80 -13.97
CA LYS A 153 2.54 -10.53 -14.48
C LYS A 153 1.94 -9.63 -13.39
N GLY A 154 2.19 -9.95 -12.12
CA GLY A 154 1.63 -9.20 -11.01
C GLY A 154 2.37 -7.88 -10.76
N THR A 155 1.70 -6.96 -10.08
CA THR A 155 2.24 -5.63 -9.74
C THR A 155 2.29 -5.37 -8.24
N LEU A 156 3.34 -4.69 -7.79
CA LEU A 156 3.46 -4.15 -6.43
C LEU A 156 3.31 -2.63 -6.47
N SER A 157 2.25 -2.10 -5.86
CA SER A 157 1.98 -0.66 -5.77
C SER A 157 2.27 -0.14 -4.36
N ILE A 158 3.13 0.88 -4.26
CA ILE A 158 3.57 1.45 -2.99
C ILE A 158 3.39 2.96 -3.01
N ILE A 159 2.96 3.55 -1.89
CA ILE A 159 3.08 5.00 -1.65
C ILE A 159 4.10 5.29 -0.54
N ILE A 160 5.04 6.19 -0.80
CA ILE A 160 6.10 6.57 0.16
C ILE A 160 6.44 8.07 0.09
N PRO A 161 7.17 8.62 1.06
CA PRO A 161 7.77 9.94 0.97
C PRO A 161 8.73 9.99 -0.21
N TYR A 162 8.74 11.11 -0.93
CA TYR A 162 9.58 11.29 -2.10
C TYR A 162 11.07 11.03 -1.80
N ASP A 163 11.55 11.44 -0.63
CA ASP A 163 12.95 11.28 -0.21
C ASP A 163 13.39 9.82 -0.07
N ASN A 164 12.44 8.88 0.03
CA ASN A 164 12.71 7.46 0.16
C ASN A 164 12.66 6.71 -1.19
N LYS A 165 12.31 7.42 -2.28
CA LYS A 165 12.11 6.86 -3.62
C LYS A 165 13.35 6.09 -4.09
N ASP A 166 14.51 6.73 -4.05
CA ASP A 166 15.72 6.16 -4.63
C ASP A 166 16.20 4.91 -3.90
N ILE A 167 16.03 4.85 -2.57
CA ILE A 167 16.34 3.66 -1.77
C ILE A 167 15.42 2.50 -2.19
N LEU A 168 14.11 2.74 -2.29
CA LEU A 168 13.15 1.71 -2.65
C LEU A 168 13.33 1.22 -4.09
N GLU A 169 13.60 2.13 -5.03
CA GLU A 169 13.91 1.80 -6.42
C GLU A 169 15.19 0.95 -6.53
N ALA A 170 16.24 1.30 -5.80
CA ALA A 170 17.48 0.52 -5.77
C ALA A 170 17.22 -0.90 -5.25
N GLU A 171 16.51 -1.05 -4.13
CA GLU A 171 16.15 -2.36 -3.58
C GLU A 171 15.29 -3.18 -4.55
N ALA A 172 14.34 -2.56 -5.23
CA ALA A 172 13.55 -3.19 -6.28
C ALA A 172 14.43 -3.77 -7.38
N ILE A 173 15.36 -2.98 -7.91
CA ILE A 173 16.29 -3.41 -8.96
C ILE A 173 17.19 -4.55 -8.49
N PHE A 174 17.78 -4.46 -7.30
CA PHE A 174 18.63 -5.51 -6.75
C PHE A 174 17.89 -6.83 -6.56
N ASN A 175 16.60 -6.77 -6.25
CA ASN A 175 15.76 -7.93 -6.14
C ASN A 175 15.15 -8.36 -7.48
N GLY A 176 15.43 -7.70 -8.60
CA GLY A 176 14.93 -8.08 -9.93
C GLY A 176 13.46 -7.71 -10.17
N LEU A 177 13.00 -6.59 -9.60
CA LEU A 177 11.81 -5.87 -10.01
C LEU A 177 12.22 -4.61 -10.79
N SER A 178 11.38 -4.19 -11.73
CA SER A 178 11.51 -2.93 -12.47
C SER A 178 10.39 -1.97 -12.08
N VAL A 179 10.67 -0.66 -12.14
CA VAL A 179 9.64 0.37 -12.03
C VAL A 179 8.84 0.39 -13.32
N LEU A 180 7.54 0.12 -13.23
CA LEU A 180 6.61 0.18 -14.35
C LEU A 180 5.95 1.55 -14.46
N LYS A 181 5.60 2.15 -13.31
CA LYS A 181 4.95 3.46 -13.24
C LYS A 181 5.40 4.22 -11.99
N LEU A 182 5.66 5.51 -12.14
CA LEU A 182 6.02 6.44 -11.07
C LEU A 182 5.18 7.71 -11.17
N VAL A 183 4.48 8.06 -10.09
CA VAL A 183 3.73 9.32 -9.99
C VAL A 183 4.27 10.14 -8.82
N ASN A 184 4.94 11.24 -9.12
CA ASN A 184 5.39 12.20 -8.11
C ASN A 184 4.25 13.14 -7.72
N ILE A 185 3.96 13.23 -6.42
CA ILE A 185 2.78 13.93 -5.90
C ILE A 185 3.21 15.19 -5.15
N LYS A 186 2.70 16.33 -5.62
CA LYS A 186 2.88 17.67 -5.05
C LYS A 186 1.60 18.12 -4.36
N THR A 187 1.73 18.84 -3.24
CA THR A 187 0.56 19.45 -2.60
C THR A 187 -0.01 20.59 -3.44
N LYS A 188 0.86 21.43 -4.01
CA LYS A 188 0.55 22.54 -4.93
C LYS A 188 1.62 22.58 -6.03
N SER A 189 1.31 23.17 -7.17
CA SER A 189 2.21 23.32 -8.33
C SER A 189 3.59 23.91 -7.95
N SER A 190 3.58 24.88 -7.03
CA SER A 190 4.75 25.61 -6.53
C SER A 190 5.57 24.89 -5.45
N LYS A 191 5.14 23.73 -4.95
CA LYS A 191 5.82 22.99 -3.87
C LYS A 191 6.50 21.74 -4.41
N PRO A 192 7.65 21.31 -3.87
CA PRO A 192 8.28 20.05 -4.30
C PRO A 192 7.37 18.85 -4.02
N ALA A 193 7.63 17.75 -4.73
CA ALA A 193 6.95 16.48 -4.48
C ALA A 193 7.24 16.02 -3.05
N LYS A 194 6.20 15.55 -2.35
CA LYS A 194 6.33 15.04 -0.98
C LYS A 194 6.03 13.55 -0.87
N ARG A 195 5.37 12.99 -1.87
CA ARG A 195 5.03 11.58 -1.98
C ARG A 195 5.30 11.12 -3.39
N CYS A 196 5.50 9.82 -3.54
CA CYS A 196 5.41 9.16 -4.83
C CYS A 196 4.59 7.89 -4.70
N LEU A 197 3.79 7.61 -5.72
CA LEU A 197 3.19 6.31 -5.99
C LEU A 197 4.12 5.57 -6.96
N ILE A 198 4.53 4.36 -6.62
CA ILE A 198 5.44 3.56 -7.43
C ILE A 198 4.82 2.19 -7.68
N GLU A 199 4.78 1.78 -8.94
CA GLU A 199 4.36 0.45 -9.36
C GLU A 199 5.59 -0.31 -9.84
N PHE A 200 5.82 -1.47 -9.24
CA PHE A 200 6.87 -2.39 -9.61
C PHE A 200 6.29 -3.66 -10.25
N GLY A 201 7.06 -4.31 -11.11
CA GLY A 201 6.74 -5.63 -11.64
C GLY A 201 7.97 -6.42 -12.04
N LYS A 202 7.76 -7.65 -12.48
CA LYS A 202 8.85 -8.55 -12.93
C LYS A 202 9.26 -8.33 -14.39
N ASP A 203 8.49 -7.54 -15.14
CA ASP A 203 8.75 -7.26 -16.54
C ASP A 203 9.79 -6.13 -16.68
N ALA A 204 11.05 -6.51 -16.85
CA ALA A 204 12.15 -5.58 -17.07
C ALA A 204 12.18 -4.95 -18.48
N THR A 205 11.30 -5.39 -19.39
CA THR A 205 11.27 -4.87 -20.78
C THR A 205 10.32 -3.69 -20.94
N LYS A 206 9.37 -3.52 -20.02
CA LYS A 206 8.41 -2.42 -20.05
C LYS A 206 9.12 -1.09 -19.71
N GLN A 207 8.89 -0.07 -20.54
CA GLN A 207 9.36 1.29 -20.26
C GLN A 207 8.59 1.88 -19.07
N CYS A 208 9.31 2.50 -18.14
CA CYS A 208 8.71 3.20 -17.01
C CYS A 208 7.91 4.42 -17.48
N GLU A 209 6.64 4.49 -17.07
CA GLU A 209 5.80 5.68 -17.20
C GLU A 209 6.04 6.60 -15.99
N THR A 210 6.54 7.82 -16.20
CA THR A 210 6.75 8.80 -15.13
C THR A 210 5.84 10.00 -15.31
N GLU A 211 5.13 10.37 -14.23
CA GLU A 211 4.21 11.50 -14.19
C GLU A 211 4.43 12.36 -12.93
N GLU A 212 4.01 13.62 -13.01
CA GLU A 212 3.91 14.51 -11.85
C GLU A 212 2.45 14.97 -11.71
N GLN A 213 1.90 14.84 -10.50
CA GLN A 213 0.51 15.18 -10.20
C GLN A 213 0.42 16.11 -8.99
N VAL A 214 -0.57 16.99 -9.01
CA VAL A 214 -0.80 18.00 -7.97
C VAL A 214 -2.12 17.70 -7.26
N LEU A 215 -2.16 17.77 -5.93
CA LEU A 215 -3.37 17.46 -5.15
C LEU A 215 -4.36 18.64 -5.07
N THR A 216 -3.83 19.86 -5.01
CA THR A 216 -4.63 21.06 -4.76
C THR A 216 -4.20 22.18 -5.70
N THR A 217 -5.16 22.85 -6.33
CA THR A 217 -4.94 24.04 -7.16
C THR A 217 -4.43 25.21 -6.30
N ASP A 218 -3.92 26.26 -6.95
CA ASP A 218 -3.49 27.48 -6.23
C ASP A 218 -4.65 28.16 -5.48
N LYS A 219 -5.89 27.95 -5.95
CA LYS A 219 -7.13 28.42 -5.32
C LYS A 219 -7.59 27.57 -4.13
N GLY A 220 -6.87 26.51 -3.78
CA GLY A 220 -7.19 25.66 -2.62
C GLY A 220 -8.20 24.53 -2.88
N THR A 221 -8.69 24.38 -4.11
CA THR A 221 -9.59 23.28 -4.50
C THR A 221 -8.83 22.04 -4.92
N ARG A 222 -9.43 20.85 -4.79
CA ARG A 222 -8.84 19.61 -5.33
C ARG A 222 -8.72 19.69 -6.86
N THR A 223 -7.63 19.16 -7.40
CA THR A 223 -7.41 19.09 -8.85
C THR A 223 -8.32 18.08 -9.51
N GLU A 224 -8.48 18.22 -10.84
CA GLU A 224 -9.25 17.28 -11.65
C GLU A 224 -8.70 15.86 -11.56
N TRP A 225 -7.36 15.70 -11.59
CA TRP A 225 -6.73 14.38 -11.39
C TRP A 225 -7.16 13.73 -10.07
N TYR A 226 -7.07 14.46 -8.95
CA TYR A 226 -7.46 13.93 -7.65
C TYR A 226 -8.95 13.58 -7.60
N GLN A 227 -9.81 14.43 -8.16
CA GLN A 227 -11.24 14.19 -8.23
C GLN A 227 -11.54 12.93 -9.07
N ASN A 228 -10.92 12.79 -10.23
CA ASN A 228 -11.15 11.68 -11.16
C ASN A 228 -10.83 10.33 -10.53
N ILE A 229 -9.73 10.22 -9.78
CA ILE A 229 -9.35 8.95 -9.13
C ILE A 229 -10.16 8.68 -7.85
N THR A 230 -10.63 9.71 -7.13
CA THR A 230 -11.30 9.53 -5.83
C THR A 230 -12.81 9.64 -5.85
N GLN A 231 -13.42 10.07 -6.97
CA GLN A 231 -14.86 10.33 -7.07
C GLN A 231 -15.75 9.13 -6.74
N GLU A 232 -15.26 7.90 -6.92
CA GLU A 232 -16.02 6.68 -6.61
C GLU A 232 -16.13 6.42 -5.10
N PHE A 233 -15.31 7.09 -4.29
CA PHE A 233 -15.20 6.82 -2.86
C PHE A 233 -15.85 7.89 -1.98
N TYR A 234 -15.67 9.17 -2.30
CA TYR A 234 -16.16 10.25 -1.45
C TYR A 234 -17.65 10.52 -1.61
N ILE A 235 -18.36 10.69 -0.49
CA ILE A 235 -19.74 11.20 -0.47
C ILE A 235 -19.74 12.61 -1.07
N LYS A 236 -20.72 12.91 -1.93
CA LYS A 236 -20.87 14.24 -2.53
C LYS A 236 -21.34 15.28 -1.52
#